data_AF-A0A2C5XQC7-F1
#
_entry.id   AF-A0A2C5XQC7-F1
#
_cell.length_a   1.000
_cell.length_b   1.000
_cell.length_c   1.000
_cell.angle_alpha   90.00
_cell.angle_beta   90.00
_cell.angle_gamma   90.00
#
_symmetry.space_group_name_H-M   'P 1'
#
loop_
_entity.id
_entity.type
_entity.pdbx_description
1 polymer ?
#
loop_
_entity_poly.entity_id
_entity_poly.type
_entity_poly.pdbx_seq_one_letter_code
_entity_poly.pdbx_strand_id
1 'polypeptide(L)'
;MDEPLRVLRRNLDFLSRALSAASLRRVWYEALYRLQDTLWNGVLVRQSFTALGAAQFAHDAGALLALVDRYLPAGSSALEPLRQGLRLLNLPSSSSAPAAGAGPTTMTLKEAADRAFASNEEARRLLEELGLEALTPTNARQILERRVENSESIGW
;
A
#
# COMPACT_ATOMS: atom_id res chain seq x y z
N MET A 1 -15.73 1.43 -4.67
CA MET A 1 -14.89 2.58 -5.03
C MET A 1 -15.21 3.15 -6.42
N ASP A 2 -16.44 2.96 -6.92
CA ASP A 2 -16.73 3.18 -8.36
C ASP A 2 -16.85 4.65 -8.75
N GLU A 3 -17.46 5.47 -7.90
CA GLU A 3 -17.71 6.87 -8.21
C GLU A 3 -16.42 7.72 -8.28
N PRO A 4 -15.50 7.64 -7.30
CA PRO A 4 -14.21 8.33 -7.40
C PRO A 4 -13.38 7.90 -8.62
N LEU A 5 -13.35 6.60 -8.93
CA LEU A 5 -12.63 6.08 -10.10
C LEU A 5 -13.28 6.54 -11.42
N ARG A 6 -14.62 6.66 -11.47
CA ARG A 6 -15.34 7.19 -12.62
C ARG A 6 -15.01 8.67 -12.86
N VAL A 7 -15.00 9.48 -11.80
CA VAL A 7 -14.63 10.90 -11.87
C VAL A 7 -13.17 11.06 -12.30
N LEU A 8 -12.26 10.28 -11.72
CA LEU A 8 -10.85 10.31 -12.05
C LEU A 8 -10.61 9.95 -13.52
N ARG A 9 -11.25 8.87 -14.01
CA ARG A 9 -11.19 8.46 -15.41
C ARG A 9 -11.70 9.54 -16.35
N ARG A 10 -12.84 10.18 -16.04
CA ARG A 10 -13.39 11.27 -16.86
C ARG A 10 -12.42 12.45 -16.96
N ASN A 11 -11.84 12.85 -15.84
CA ASN A 11 -10.90 13.97 -15.79
C ASN A 11 -9.59 13.63 -16.53
N LEU A 12 -9.09 12.39 -16.39
CA LEU A 12 -7.93 11.89 -17.11
C LEU A 12 -8.14 11.86 -18.62
N ASP A 13 -9.30 11.38 -19.09
CA ASP A 13 -9.62 11.39 -20.52
C ASP A 13 -9.62 12.82 -21.08
N PHE A 14 -10.24 13.76 -20.37
CA PHE A 14 -10.23 15.18 -20.76
C PHE A 14 -8.81 15.77 -20.79
N LEU A 15 -8.05 15.63 -19.70
CA LEU A 15 -6.71 16.21 -19.59
C LEU A 15 -5.72 15.60 -20.58
N SER A 16 -5.81 14.30 -20.83
CA SER A 16 -4.92 13.61 -21.77
C SER A 16 -5.09 14.09 -23.22
N ARG A 17 -6.29 14.59 -23.57
CA ARG A 17 -6.59 15.18 -24.88
C ARG A 17 -6.28 16.67 -24.95
N ALA A 18 -6.36 17.38 -23.82
CA ALA A 18 -6.21 18.84 -23.76
C ALA A 18 -4.76 19.31 -23.55
N LEU A 19 -3.91 18.49 -22.91
CA LEU A 19 -2.56 18.86 -22.51
C LEU A 19 -1.49 18.16 -23.35
N SER A 20 -0.33 18.82 -23.49
CA SER A 20 0.89 18.13 -23.95
C SER A 20 1.29 17.03 -22.95
N ALA A 21 2.01 16.01 -23.40
CA ALA A 21 2.52 14.95 -22.53
C ALA A 21 3.40 15.49 -21.38
N ALA A 22 4.16 16.57 -21.60
CA ALA A 22 4.98 17.20 -20.56
C ALA A 22 4.11 17.89 -19.50
N SER A 23 3.12 18.68 -19.94
CA SER A 23 2.18 19.38 -19.05
C SER A 23 1.33 18.39 -18.26
N LEU A 24 0.85 17.34 -18.92
CA LEU A 24 0.07 16.26 -18.29
C LEU A 24 0.88 15.59 -17.17
N ARG A 25 2.12 15.17 -17.45
CA ARG A 25 3.00 14.58 -16.43
C ARG A 25 3.18 15.50 -15.23
N ARG A 26 3.45 16.79 -15.46
CA ARG A 26 3.70 17.76 -14.38
C ARG A 26 2.51 17.94 -13.45
N VAL A 27 1.31 18.15 -14.01
CA VAL A 27 0.07 18.26 -13.21
C VAL A 27 -0.20 16.96 -12.45
N TRP A 28 0.10 15.82 -13.08
CA TRP A 28 -0.21 14.53 -12.50
C TRP A 28 0.73 14.10 -11.37
N TYR A 29 2.03 14.39 -11.47
CA TYR A 29 2.96 14.09 -10.39
C TYR A 29 2.56 14.77 -9.08
N GLU A 30 2.17 16.06 -9.14
CA GLU A 30 1.66 16.79 -7.98
C GLU A 30 0.36 16.17 -7.43
N ALA A 31 -0.56 15.80 -8.31
CA ALA A 31 -1.82 15.16 -7.91
C ALA A 31 -1.59 13.78 -7.27
N LEU A 32 -0.71 12.96 -7.84
CA LEU A 32 -0.36 11.64 -7.30
C LEU A 32 0.41 11.74 -5.99
N TYR A 33 1.29 12.72 -5.83
CA TYR A 33 1.98 12.97 -4.57
C TYR A 33 0.98 13.33 -3.46
N ARG A 34 0.01 14.19 -3.74
CA ARG A 34 -1.07 14.52 -2.78
C ARG A 34 -1.97 13.32 -2.50
N LEU A 35 -2.24 12.49 -3.50
CA LEU A 35 -3.04 11.27 -3.34
C LEU A 35 -2.30 10.24 -2.48
N GLN A 36 -1.00 10.06 -2.71
CA GLN A 36 -0.09 9.25 -1.90
C GLN A 36 -0.18 9.68 -0.43
N ASP A 37 0.00 10.98 -0.17
CA ASP A 37 -0.08 11.55 1.17
C ASP A 37 -1.47 11.35 1.81
N THR A 38 -2.54 11.62 1.06
CA THR A 38 -3.92 11.47 1.55
C THR A 38 -4.24 10.04 1.93
N LEU A 39 -3.87 9.07 1.08
CA LEU A 39 -4.12 7.65 1.35
C LEU A 39 -3.19 7.13 2.44
N TRP A 40 -1.95 7.60 2.50
CA TRP A 40 -1.00 7.22 3.53
C TRP A 40 -1.44 7.77 4.91
N ASN A 41 -1.46 9.09 5.07
CA ASN A 41 -1.70 9.77 6.35
C ASN A 41 -3.18 9.82 6.74
N GLY A 42 -4.09 9.85 5.78
CA GLY A 42 -5.53 9.92 6.04
C GLY A 42 -6.18 8.56 6.30
N VAL A 43 -5.63 7.50 5.70
CA VAL A 43 -6.26 6.17 5.71
C VAL A 43 -5.31 5.11 6.27
N LEU A 44 -4.19 4.83 5.59
CA LEU A 44 -3.30 3.71 5.92
C LEU A 44 -2.80 3.78 7.36
N VAL A 45 -2.16 4.87 7.79
CA VAL A 45 -1.57 4.95 9.15
C VAL A 45 -2.53 5.49 10.21
N ARG A 46 -3.76 5.86 9.82
CA ARG A 46 -4.73 6.50 10.73
C ARG A 46 -5.86 5.57 11.16
N GLN A 47 -6.33 4.71 10.26
CA GLN A 47 -7.48 3.84 10.53
C GLN A 47 -7.02 2.46 11.00
N SER A 48 -7.88 1.75 11.72
CA SER A 48 -7.70 0.34 12.03
C SER A 48 -8.40 -0.51 10.96
N PHE A 49 -7.82 -1.66 10.64
CA PHE A 49 -8.26 -2.56 9.58
C PHE A 49 -8.47 -3.97 10.11
N THR A 50 -9.64 -4.54 9.81
CA THR A 50 -9.83 -5.99 9.81
C THR A 50 -9.10 -6.60 8.59
N ALA A 51 -8.85 -7.91 8.60
CA ALA A 51 -8.32 -8.60 7.42
C ALA A 51 -9.11 -8.28 6.13
N LEU A 52 -10.45 -8.31 6.21
CA LEU A 52 -11.31 -7.97 5.07
C LEU A 52 -11.18 -6.49 4.67
N GLY A 53 -11.12 -5.58 5.64
CA GLY A 53 -10.94 -4.15 5.36
C GLY A 53 -9.61 -3.85 4.69
N ALA A 54 -8.53 -4.49 5.15
CA ALA A 54 -7.20 -4.39 4.53
C ALA A 54 -7.22 -4.93 3.09
N ALA A 55 -7.89 -6.05 2.85
CA ALA A 55 -8.01 -6.65 1.52
C ALA A 55 -8.82 -5.76 0.57
N GLN A 56 -9.92 -5.20 1.05
CA GLN A 56 -10.73 -4.24 0.28
C GLN A 56 -9.91 -2.98 -0.07
N PHE A 57 -9.14 -2.45 0.89
CA PHE A 57 -8.30 -1.29 0.64
C PHE A 57 -7.20 -1.59 -0.40
N ALA A 58 -6.57 -2.76 -0.33
CA ALA A 58 -5.60 -3.19 -1.33
C ALA A 58 -6.23 -3.37 -2.72
N HIS A 59 -7.44 -3.94 -2.80
CA HIS A 59 -8.18 -4.08 -4.06
C HIS A 59 -8.47 -2.71 -4.69
N ASP A 60 -8.99 -1.78 -3.88
CA ASP A 60 -9.36 -0.44 -4.32
C ASP A 60 -8.14 0.39 -4.75
N ALA A 61 -7.03 0.31 -4.02
CA ALA A 61 -5.78 0.92 -4.40
C ALA A 61 -5.21 0.30 -5.70
N GLY A 62 -5.34 -1.02 -5.87
CA GLY A 62 -4.98 -1.72 -7.10
C GLY A 62 -5.73 -1.20 -8.32
N ALA A 63 -7.04 -0.99 -8.20
CA ALA A 63 -7.86 -0.42 -9.27
C ALA A 63 -7.45 1.03 -9.60
N LEU A 64 -7.10 1.82 -8.59
CA LEU A 64 -6.55 3.18 -8.76
C LEU A 64 -5.20 3.17 -9.49
N LEU A 65 -4.25 2.35 -9.06
CA LEU A 65 -2.91 2.21 -9.67
C LEU A 65 -3.04 1.80 -11.15
N ALA A 66 -3.87 0.80 -11.45
CA ALA A 66 -4.12 0.35 -12.81
C ALA A 66 -4.78 1.41 -13.69
N LEU A 67 -5.66 2.24 -13.12
CA LEU A 67 -6.25 3.37 -13.84
C LEU A 67 -5.19 4.43 -14.15
N VAL A 68 -4.30 4.75 -13.22
CA VAL A 68 -3.21 5.72 -13.43
C VAL A 68 -2.29 5.25 -14.54
N ASP A 69 -1.83 4.00 -14.50
CA ASP A 69 -0.87 3.45 -15.47
C ASP A 69 -1.43 3.38 -16.90
N ARG A 70 -2.76 3.31 -17.06
CA ARG A 70 -3.41 3.37 -18.37
C ARG A 70 -3.21 4.71 -19.07
N TYR A 71 -3.16 5.81 -18.33
CA TYR A 71 -3.02 7.15 -18.90
C TYR A 71 -1.59 7.66 -18.86
N LEU A 72 -0.79 7.16 -17.91
CA LEU A 72 0.59 7.58 -17.69
C LEU A 72 1.46 6.36 -17.43
N PRO A 73 2.26 5.92 -18.42
CA PRO A 73 3.18 4.82 -18.24
C PRO A 73 4.09 5.06 -17.03
N ALA A 74 4.14 4.07 -16.13
CA ALA A 74 4.85 4.13 -14.85
C ALA A 74 4.41 5.26 -13.88
N GLY A 75 3.22 5.84 -14.09
CA GLY A 75 2.67 6.88 -13.22
C GLY A 75 2.41 6.37 -11.80
N SER A 76 2.03 5.10 -11.66
CA SER A 76 1.79 4.46 -10.35
C SER A 76 3.04 4.36 -9.46
N SER A 77 4.24 4.60 -9.98
CA SER A 77 5.48 4.63 -9.20
C SER A 77 5.48 5.71 -8.12
N ALA A 78 4.76 6.81 -8.32
CA ALA A 78 4.58 7.85 -7.29
C ALA A 78 3.81 7.35 -6.05
N LEU A 79 3.12 6.21 -6.18
CA LEU A 79 2.35 5.55 -5.12
C LEU A 79 3.08 4.31 -4.55
N GLU A 80 4.37 4.15 -4.85
CA GLU A 80 5.15 2.96 -4.44
C GLU A 80 5.18 2.75 -2.92
N PRO A 81 5.39 3.77 -2.06
CA PRO A 81 5.37 3.52 -0.62
C PRO A 81 4.00 3.02 -0.15
N LEU A 82 2.89 3.51 -0.71
CA LEU A 82 1.55 3.03 -0.37
C LEU A 82 1.37 1.58 -0.81
N ARG A 83 1.81 1.23 -2.01
CA ARG A 83 1.76 -0.14 -2.53
C ARG A 83 2.50 -1.12 -1.61
N GLN A 84 3.70 -0.76 -1.19
CA GLN A 84 4.49 -1.56 -0.25
C GLN A 84 3.84 -1.63 1.13
N GLY A 85 3.29 -0.51 1.62
CA GLY A 85 2.55 -0.47 2.87
C GLY A 85 1.30 -1.35 2.86
N LEU A 86 0.57 -1.39 1.75
CA LEU A 86 -0.58 -2.27 1.57
C LEU A 86 -0.18 -3.74 1.54
N ARG A 87 0.97 -4.08 0.94
CA ARG A 87 1.51 -5.44 0.97
C ARG A 87 1.85 -5.88 2.39
N LEU A 88 2.47 -5.01 3.19
CA LEU A 88 2.75 -5.28 4.60
C LEU A 88 1.46 -5.39 5.44
N LEU A 89 0.49 -4.50 5.20
CA LEU A 89 -0.81 -4.52 5.86
C LEU A 89 -1.57 -5.83 5.58
N ASN A 90 -1.42 -6.41 4.39
CA ASN A 90 -2.14 -7.60 3.93
C ASN A 90 -1.39 -8.91 4.13
N LEU A 91 -0.37 -8.95 5.00
CA LEU A 91 0.21 -10.23 5.42
C LEU A 91 -0.87 -11.13 6.06
N PRO A 92 -0.81 -12.46 5.83
CA PRO A 92 -1.80 -13.40 6.33
C PRO A 92 -1.67 -13.57 7.84
N SER A 93 -2.80 -13.62 8.56
CA SER A 93 -2.84 -13.71 10.03
C SER A 93 -2.47 -15.10 10.57
N SER A 94 -2.60 -16.12 9.75
CA SER A 94 -2.11 -17.48 10.00
C SER A 94 -1.33 -17.95 8.78
N SER A 95 -0.52 -18.99 8.92
CA SER A 95 0.06 -19.67 7.77
C SER A 95 -1.09 -20.30 6.97
N SER A 96 -1.66 -19.57 6.01
CA SER A 96 -2.51 -20.20 5.01
C SER A 96 -1.61 -21.17 4.26
N ALA A 97 -2.01 -22.44 4.19
CA ALA A 97 -1.27 -23.46 3.46
C ALA A 97 -0.80 -22.89 2.12
N PRO A 98 0.47 -23.11 1.72
CA PRO A 98 1.02 -22.49 0.53
C PRO A 98 0.10 -22.85 -0.64
N ALA A 99 -0.49 -21.83 -1.26
CA ALA A 99 -1.10 -22.02 -2.56
C ALA A 99 -0.01 -22.64 -3.45
N ALA A 100 -0.30 -23.79 -4.04
CA ALA A 100 0.67 -24.59 -4.78
C ALA A 100 1.42 -23.69 -5.79
N GLY A 101 2.68 -23.36 -5.48
CA GLY A 101 3.52 -22.43 -6.26
C GLY A 101 4.13 -21.26 -5.49
N ALA A 102 3.80 -21.02 -4.21
CA ALA A 102 4.45 -19.98 -3.42
C ALA A 102 5.84 -20.43 -2.93
N GLY A 103 6.87 -19.61 -3.18
CA GLY A 103 8.25 -19.79 -2.72
C GLY A 103 8.42 -19.79 -1.20
N PRO A 104 9.67 -19.77 -0.69
CA PRO A 104 9.99 -20.13 0.69
C PRO A 104 9.25 -19.22 1.68
N THR A 105 8.57 -19.84 2.65
CA THR A 105 7.98 -19.24 3.85
C THR A 105 7.18 -17.96 3.61
N THR A 106 5.87 -18.10 3.41
CA THR A 106 4.94 -16.96 3.45
C THR A 106 4.99 -16.33 4.85
N MET A 107 5.69 -15.19 4.96
CA MET A 107 5.76 -14.37 6.18
C MET A 107 4.36 -14.11 6.72
N THR A 108 4.13 -14.44 7.99
CA THR A 108 2.83 -14.17 8.63
C THR A 108 2.79 -12.76 9.21
N LEU A 109 1.58 -12.23 9.42
CA LEU A 109 1.37 -10.93 10.07
C LEU A 109 1.99 -10.89 11.47
N LYS A 110 1.80 -11.96 12.24
CA LYS A 110 2.34 -12.07 13.60
C LYS A 110 3.86 -12.08 13.59
N GLU A 111 4.48 -12.90 12.74
CA GLU A 111 5.93 -12.97 12.61
C GLU A 111 6.53 -11.63 12.18
N ALA A 112 5.90 -10.95 11.22
CA ALA A 112 6.32 -9.61 10.81
C ALA A 112 6.21 -8.59 11.95
N ALA A 113 5.14 -8.64 12.75
CA ALA A 113 4.99 -7.80 13.94
C ALA A 113 6.10 -8.09 14.96
N ASP A 114 6.29 -9.34 15.37
CA ASP A 114 7.29 -9.75 16.35
C ASP A 114 8.70 -9.26 15.95
N ARG A 115 9.08 -9.44 14.67
CA ARG A 115 10.38 -8.99 14.14
C ARG A 115 10.49 -7.47 14.06
N ALA A 116 9.44 -6.79 13.58
CA ALA A 116 9.45 -5.33 13.46
C ALA A 116 9.61 -4.64 14.83
N PHE A 117 9.01 -5.20 15.89
CA PHE A 117 9.07 -4.67 17.24
C PHE A 117 10.28 -5.14 18.05
N ALA A 118 10.96 -6.23 17.66
CA ALA A 118 12.14 -6.72 18.37
C ALA A 118 13.33 -5.75 18.34
N SER A 119 13.68 -5.22 17.16
CA SER A 119 14.74 -4.22 17.03
C SER A 119 14.66 -3.45 15.71
N ASN A 120 15.40 -2.33 15.60
CA ASN A 120 15.54 -1.63 14.32
C ASN A 120 16.28 -2.45 13.26
N GLU A 121 17.19 -3.33 13.66
CA GLU A 121 17.94 -4.19 12.74
C GLU A 121 17.05 -5.29 12.15
N GLU A 122 16.27 -5.96 13.00
CA GLU A 122 15.31 -6.97 12.57
C GLU A 122 14.19 -6.38 11.69
N ALA A 123 13.73 -5.18 12.00
CA ALA A 123 12.78 -4.47 11.16
C ALA A 123 13.34 -4.15 9.77
N ARG A 124 14.63 -3.82 9.65
CA ARG A 124 15.26 -3.60 8.33
C ARG A 124 15.35 -4.90 7.53
N ARG A 125 15.84 -5.97 8.15
CA ARG A 125 15.93 -7.30 7.52
C ARG A 125 14.58 -7.80 7.04
N LEU A 126 13.53 -7.62 7.84
CA LEU A 126 12.16 -7.95 7.44
C LEU A 126 11.75 -7.21 6.17
N LEU A 127 12.01 -5.90 6.09
CA LEU A 127 11.67 -5.11 4.90
C LEU A 127 12.49 -5.53 3.69
N GLU A 128 13.78 -5.83 3.85
CA GLU A 128 14.66 -6.34 2.79
C GLU A 128 14.19 -7.70 2.26
N GLU A 129 13.88 -8.66 3.14
CA GLU A 129 13.37 -9.98 2.78
C GLU A 129 12.04 -9.91 2.02
N LEU A 130 11.19 -8.94 2.38
CA LEU A 130 9.93 -8.69 1.69
C LEU A 130 10.11 -7.83 0.43
N GLY A 131 11.29 -7.25 0.17
CA GLY A 131 11.53 -6.33 -0.94
C GLY A 131 10.75 -5.01 -0.83
N LEU A 132 10.63 -4.48 0.39
CA LEU A 132 9.88 -3.26 0.72
C LEU A 132 10.83 -2.06 0.93
N GLU A 133 11.52 -1.69 -0.15
CA GLU A 133 12.59 -0.68 -0.15
C GLU A 133 12.12 0.77 0.12
N ALA A 134 10.83 1.07 -0.10
CA ALA A 134 10.26 2.39 0.12
C ALA A 134 9.80 2.61 1.57
N LEU A 135 9.86 1.57 2.41
CA LEU A 135 9.42 1.63 3.81
C LEU A 135 10.60 1.80 4.76
N THR A 136 10.33 2.48 5.87
CA THR A 136 11.25 2.55 7.02
C THR A 136 10.78 1.63 8.14
N PRO A 137 11.64 1.23 9.09
CA PRO A 137 11.24 0.52 10.29
C PRO A 137 10.08 1.20 11.06
N THR A 138 10.08 2.53 11.12
CA THR A 138 9.01 3.30 11.77
C THR A 138 7.69 3.14 11.03
N ASN A 139 7.69 3.29 9.70
CA ASN A 139 6.50 3.11 8.88
C ASN A 139 5.96 1.68 9.00
N ALA A 140 6.85 0.69 9.01
CA ALA A 140 6.48 -0.72 9.13
C ALA A 140 5.70 -0.99 10.42
N ARG A 141 6.21 -0.52 11.57
CA ARG A 141 5.52 -0.64 12.86
C ARG A 141 4.17 0.05 12.85
N GLN A 142 4.12 1.30 12.38
CA GLN A 142 2.88 2.06 12.29
C GLN A 142 1.82 1.31 11.50
N ILE A 143 2.18 0.73 10.34
CA ILE A 143 1.28 -0.06 9.50
C ILE A 143 0.84 -1.35 10.21
N LEU A 144 1.77 -2.09 10.80
CA LEU A 144 1.47 -3.37 11.45
C LEU A 144 0.50 -3.20 12.64
N GLU A 145 0.59 -2.08 13.37
CA GLU A 145 -0.36 -1.74 14.44
C GLU A 145 -1.79 -1.47 13.93
N ARG A 146 -1.96 -1.15 12.64
CA ARG A 146 -3.29 -0.85 12.10
C ARG A 146 -4.10 -2.11 11.90
N ARG A 147 -3.49 -3.29 11.92
CA ARG A 147 -4.24 -4.55 11.90
C ARG A 147 -4.82 -4.82 13.28
N VAL A 148 -6.14 -5.01 13.32
CA VAL A 148 -6.86 -5.27 14.59
C VAL A 148 -6.28 -6.48 15.32
N GLU A 149 -5.84 -7.50 14.58
CA GLU A 149 -5.24 -8.72 15.12
C GLU A 149 -3.94 -8.46 15.88
N ASN A 150 -3.19 -7.42 15.50
CA ASN A 150 -1.98 -7.00 16.21
C ASN A 150 -2.32 -6.04 17.36
N SER A 151 -3.31 -5.16 17.18
CA SER A 151 -3.70 -4.22 18.25
C SER A 151 -4.35 -4.90 19.45
N GLU A 152 -5.07 -6.02 19.26
CA GLU A 152 -5.64 -6.81 20.36
C GLU A 152 -4.57 -7.60 21.12
N SER A 153 -3.50 -8.00 20.43
CA SER A 153 -2.34 -8.69 21.02
C SER A 153 -1.42 -7.74 21.79
N ILE A 154 -1.38 -6.46 21.42
CA ILE A 154 -0.62 -5.41 22.09
C ILE A 154 -1.60 -4.67 23.00
N GLY A 155 -2.01 -5.32 24.09
CA GLY A 155 -2.97 -4.76 25.03
C GLY A 155 -2.56 -3.36 25.53
N TRP A 156 -3.47 -2.41 25.38
CA TRP A 156 -3.54 -1.19 26.18
C TRP A 156 -4.71 -1.34 27.16
#